data_AF-A0A812XXS4-F1
#
_entry.id   AF-A0A812XXS4-F1
#
_cell.length_a   1.000
_cell.length_b   1.000
_cell.length_c   1.000
_cell.angle_alpha   90.00
_cell.angle_beta   90.00
_cell.angle_gamma   90.00
#
_symmetry.space_group_name_H-M   'P 1'
#
loop_
_entity.id
_entity.type
_entity.pdbx_description
1 polymer ?
#
loop_
_entity_poly.entity_id
_entity_poly.type
_entity_poly.pdbx_seq_one_letter_code
_entity_poly.pdbx_strand_id
1 'polypeptide(L)'
;MPICVIAMIIMCLLPSRWLEWTNWFGAQARVVISPIAHPMTMAKNLVIPQSVGNPNATSRERALQSELDRYRALLYKEQQENNQLSALVEQLSSGAAVTPDVAVTQIPRPVTGLSREFLVVRSGGHERITRSTVAVVNAVQLCGRVVVTDARTALVLPITAKDSQPLLGNVLLDDSGINTARCMLIPVGKGLLEGDVTMPDSGDEEQQIEIGMEVRLLDDQWPRHAQMLLIGTIERVATSPDQPLRKRITVRPSIDLRRGRSMNWFVLLFFAWVGFGLEMALLPVFDAGASGVHPSVVLPLLVFVALHAPRKHALWCAIVLGISMDLLTPINHDNGGPVTLIGPYALGYLLAAQFIFSVRGMVIRRNPLTIAFLSLIASLIAEILVVALITIRSLAGDSIAWDAGDALMDHTLSSVYTGVAALFLSFIFFALTPAFGFHTVIATRFARHIK
;
A
#
# COMPACT_ATOMS: atom_id res chain seq x y z
N MET A 1 -4.20 -16.80 -11.87
CA MET A 1 -5.12 -15.71 -12.22
C MET A 1 -6.13 -16.12 -13.27
N PRO A 2 -5.78 -16.35 -14.56
CA PRO A 2 -6.79 -16.70 -15.58
C PRO A 2 -7.58 -17.97 -15.20
N ILE A 3 -6.88 -19.00 -14.71
CA ILE A 3 -7.50 -20.24 -14.22
C ILE A 3 -8.49 -19.98 -13.08
N CYS A 4 -8.13 -19.12 -12.12
CA CYS A 4 -9.01 -18.77 -10.99
C CYS A 4 -10.26 -18.04 -11.46
N VAL A 5 -10.14 -17.11 -12.41
CA VAL A 5 -11.28 -16.39 -13.00
C VAL A 5 -12.21 -17.33 -13.73
N ILE A 6 -11.67 -18.25 -14.55
CA ILE A 6 -12.46 -19.27 -15.24
C ILE A 6 -13.18 -20.17 -14.23
N ALA A 7 -12.49 -20.63 -13.19
CA ALA A 7 -13.09 -21.44 -12.14
C ALA A 7 -14.22 -20.70 -11.40
N MET A 8 -14.08 -19.39 -11.15
CA MET A 8 -15.13 -18.57 -10.53
C MET A 8 -16.35 -18.39 -11.43
N ILE A 9 -16.15 -18.18 -12.73
CA ILE A 9 -17.24 -18.10 -13.69
C ILE A 9 -18.02 -19.43 -13.73
N ILE A 10 -17.29 -20.56 -13.75
CA ILE A 10 -17.91 -21.89 -13.74
C ILE A 10 -18.68 -22.13 -12.42
N MET A 11 -18.10 -21.80 -11.27
CA MET A 11 -18.77 -21.95 -9.97
C MET A 11 -20.00 -21.07 -9.84
N CYS A 12 -19.96 -19.84 -10.36
CA CYS A 12 -21.09 -18.92 -10.35
C CYS A 12 -22.29 -19.42 -11.16
N LEU A 13 -22.04 -20.18 -12.23
CA LEU A 13 -23.07 -20.71 -13.14
C LEU A 13 -23.53 -22.14 -12.78
N LEU A 14 -22.89 -22.79 -11.81
CA LEU A 14 -23.21 -24.15 -11.39
C LEU A 14 -24.54 -24.19 -10.63
N PRO A 15 -25.45 -25.16 -10.89
CA PRO A 15 -26.72 -25.28 -10.15
C PRO A 15 -26.53 -25.34 -8.62
N SER A 16 -27.46 -24.76 -7.86
CA SER A 16 -27.37 -24.54 -6.40
C SER A 16 -27.20 -25.86 -5.64
N ARG A 17 -27.89 -26.91 -6.08
CA ARG A 17 -27.74 -28.30 -5.61
C ARG A 17 -26.30 -28.83 -5.58
N TRP A 18 -25.42 -28.34 -6.45
CA TRP A 18 -24.03 -28.79 -6.50
C TRP A 18 -23.11 -27.94 -5.61
N LEU A 19 -23.64 -26.86 -5.04
CA LEU A 19 -22.93 -25.92 -4.18
C LEU A 19 -23.31 -26.07 -2.71
N GLU A 20 -24.15 -27.03 -2.30
CA GLU A 20 -24.51 -27.19 -0.87
C GLU A 20 -23.30 -27.36 0.06
N TRP A 21 -22.20 -27.93 -0.45
CA TRP A 21 -20.95 -28.07 0.30
C TRP A 21 -20.33 -26.73 0.71
N THR A 22 -20.63 -25.62 0.01
CA THR A 22 -20.12 -24.27 0.33
C THR A 22 -20.75 -23.72 1.60
N ASN A 23 -21.94 -24.18 1.99
CA ASN A 23 -22.60 -23.76 3.23
C ASN A 23 -21.76 -24.11 4.46
N TRP A 24 -21.04 -25.23 4.43
CA TRP A 24 -20.10 -25.59 5.49
C TRP A 24 -18.97 -24.55 5.62
N PHE A 25 -18.41 -24.10 4.51
CA PHE A 25 -17.39 -23.04 4.49
C PHE A 25 -17.93 -21.70 4.97
N GLY A 26 -19.16 -21.35 4.58
CA GLY A 26 -19.84 -20.14 5.06
C GLY A 26 -20.04 -20.16 6.58
N ALA A 27 -20.42 -21.31 7.15
CA ALA A 27 -20.54 -21.48 8.60
C ALA A 27 -19.19 -21.27 9.31
N GLN A 28 -18.10 -21.85 8.79
CA GLN A 28 -16.75 -21.65 9.36
C GLN A 28 -16.29 -20.18 9.26
N ALA A 29 -16.55 -19.51 8.14
CA ALA A 29 -16.22 -18.10 7.96
C ALA A 29 -16.90 -17.22 9.02
N ARG A 30 -18.19 -17.47 9.31
CA ARG A 30 -18.93 -16.76 10.37
C ARG A 30 -18.36 -17.00 11.76
N VAL A 31 -17.95 -18.23 12.07
CA VAL A 31 -17.30 -18.56 13.35
C VAL A 31 -16.01 -17.76 13.54
N VAL A 32 -15.20 -17.63 12.48
CA VAL A 32 -13.94 -16.86 12.53
C VAL A 32 -14.18 -15.36 12.74
N ILE A 33 -15.28 -14.81 12.23
CA ILE A 33 -15.57 -13.36 12.31
C ILE A 33 -16.36 -12.98 13.57
N SER A 34 -17.12 -13.92 14.15
CA SER A 34 -17.95 -13.72 15.36
C SER A 34 -17.24 -13.01 16.54
N PRO A 35 -15.96 -13.29 16.87
CA PRO A 35 -15.28 -12.66 18.01
C PRO A 35 -15.17 -11.14 17.94
N ILE A 36 -15.16 -10.52 16.74
CA ILE A 36 -15.16 -9.05 16.61
C ILE A 36 -16.57 -8.49 16.63
N ALA A 37 -17.51 -9.20 16.03
CA ALA A 37 -18.88 -8.72 15.91
C ALA A 37 -19.50 -8.50 17.30
N HIS A 38 -19.27 -9.41 18.25
CA HIS A 38 -19.83 -9.33 19.59
C HIS A 38 -19.42 -8.07 20.38
N PRO A 39 -18.13 -7.74 20.58
CA PRO A 39 -17.74 -6.52 21.28
C PRO A 39 -18.18 -5.25 20.54
N MET A 40 -18.24 -5.25 19.21
CA MET A 40 -18.79 -4.13 18.45
C MET A 40 -20.28 -3.92 18.72
N THR A 41 -21.07 -4.99 18.85
CA THR A 41 -22.48 -4.87 19.25
C THR A 41 -22.64 -4.37 20.69
N MET A 42 -21.75 -4.75 21.62
CA MET A 42 -21.73 -4.20 22.97
C MET A 42 -21.34 -2.71 22.99
N ALA A 43 -20.31 -2.34 22.24
CA ALA A 43 -19.88 -0.95 22.09
C ALA A 43 -20.97 -0.10 21.44
N LYS A 44 -21.68 -0.63 20.45
CA LYS A 44 -22.88 0.02 19.88
C LYS A 44 -23.90 0.28 20.98
N ASN A 45 -24.25 -0.71 21.80
CA ASN A 45 -25.22 -0.55 22.87
C ASN A 45 -24.77 0.42 23.98
N LEU A 46 -23.46 0.69 24.07
CA LEU A 46 -22.88 1.68 24.98
C LEU A 46 -22.89 3.10 24.39
N VAL A 47 -22.48 3.25 23.12
CA VAL A 47 -22.30 4.53 22.42
C VAL A 47 -23.61 5.09 21.89
N ILE A 48 -24.44 4.19 21.35
CA ILE A 48 -25.86 4.41 21.16
C ILE A 48 -26.47 3.77 22.41
N PRO A 49 -26.50 4.47 23.57
CA PRO A 49 -27.43 4.06 24.61
C PRO A 49 -28.76 3.87 23.89
N GLN A 50 -29.55 2.89 24.29
CA GLN A 50 -30.95 2.90 23.95
C GLN A 50 -31.52 4.20 24.53
N SER A 51 -31.36 5.29 23.79
CA SER A 51 -32.16 6.46 23.90
C SER A 51 -33.46 5.96 23.25
N VAL A 52 -34.40 5.33 23.96
CA VAL A 52 -35.07 5.94 25.12
C VAL A 52 -34.72 7.40 25.16
N GLY A 53 -35.28 8.13 24.18
CA GLY A 53 -35.74 9.47 24.48
C GLY A 53 -36.45 9.33 25.80
N ASN A 54 -35.76 9.64 26.89
CA ASN A 54 -36.36 9.79 28.17
C ASN A 54 -36.80 11.25 28.09
N PRO A 55 -38.07 11.52 27.73
CA PRO A 55 -38.57 12.87 27.57
C PRO A 55 -38.40 13.72 28.85
N ASN A 56 -37.98 13.09 29.96
CA ASN A 56 -37.75 13.66 31.27
C ASN A 56 -36.32 14.18 31.53
N ALA A 57 -35.38 14.11 30.57
CA ALA A 57 -34.04 14.69 30.78
C ALA A 57 -34.13 16.21 31.05
N THR A 58 -33.61 16.63 32.21
CA THR A 58 -33.82 17.98 32.76
C THR A 58 -33.06 19.01 31.91
N SER A 59 -33.62 20.22 31.71
CA SER A 59 -32.99 21.29 30.89
C SER A 59 -31.55 21.63 31.31
N ARG A 60 -31.22 21.47 32.59
CA ARG A 60 -29.87 21.66 33.15
C ARG A 60 -28.85 20.67 32.61
N GLU A 61 -29.24 19.41 32.41
CA GLU A 61 -28.35 18.37 31.90
C GLU A 61 -28.00 18.64 30.43
N ARG A 62 -28.99 19.07 29.63
CA ARG A 62 -28.76 19.47 28.23
C ARG A 62 -27.82 20.67 28.13
N ALA A 63 -27.93 21.64 29.02
CA ALA A 63 -27.04 22.80 29.06
C ALA A 63 -25.59 22.39 29.39
N LEU A 64 -25.40 21.55 30.41
CA LEU A 64 -24.07 21.04 30.78
C LEU A 64 -23.44 20.19 29.66
N GLN A 65 -24.25 19.37 28.98
CA GLN A 65 -23.79 18.58 27.84
C GLN A 65 -23.30 19.49 26.71
N SER A 66 -24.07 20.53 26.38
CA SER A 66 -23.71 21.50 25.34
C SER A 66 -22.44 22.29 25.69
N GLU A 67 -22.21 22.58 26.97
CA GLU A 67 -21.03 23.28 27.43
C GLU A 67 -19.78 22.39 27.39
N LEU A 68 -19.93 21.12 27.76
CA LEU A 68 -18.87 20.12 27.67
C LEU A 68 -18.43 19.91 26.21
N ASP A 69 -19.40 19.76 25.30
CA ASP A 69 -19.12 19.60 23.87
C ASP A 69 -18.44 20.83 23.28
N ARG A 70 -18.81 22.05 23.72
CA ARG A 70 -18.12 23.30 23.35
C ARG A 70 -16.65 23.31 23.78
N TYR A 71 -16.35 22.91 25.03
CA TYR A 71 -14.96 22.87 25.51
C TYR A 71 -14.12 21.82 24.82
N ARG A 72 -14.68 20.64 24.51
CA ARG A 72 -14.00 19.61 23.73
C ARG A 72 -13.61 20.12 22.35
N ALA A 73 -14.52 20.81 21.66
CA ALA A 73 -14.26 21.37 20.33
C ALA A 73 -13.11 22.40 20.34
N LEU A 74 -13.03 23.25 21.38
CA LEU A 74 -11.95 24.23 21.52
C LEU A 74 -10.59 23.55 21.75
N LEU A 75 -10.53 22.53 22.60
CA LEU A 75 -9.27 21.85 22.91
C LEU A 75 -8.65 21.15 21.68
N TYR A 76 -9.48 20.50 20.86
CA TYR A 76 -9.01 19.86 19.64
C TYR A 76 -8.43 20.85 18.62
N LYS A 77 -8.98 22.06 18.53
CA LYS A 77 -8.49 23.11 17.63
C LYS A 77 -7.06 23.55 18.00
N GLU A 78 -6.82 23.84 19.28
CA GLU A 78 -5.51 24.30 19.77
C GLU A 78 -4.39 23.25 19.56
N GLN A 79 -4.70 21.96 19.74
CA GLN A 79 -3.73 20.89 19.50
C GLN A 79 -3.32 20.79 18.02
N GLN A 80 -4.24 21.06 17.10
CA GLN A 80 -3.97 21.01 15.67
C GLN A 80 -3.06 22.16 15.22
N GLU A 81 -3.27 23.37 15.77
CA GLU A 81 -2.41 24.54 15.50
C GLU A 81 -0.98 24.32 15.98
N ASN A 82 -0.79 23.78 17.19
CA ASN A 82 0.55 23.46 17.71
C ASN A 82 1.32 22.46 16.84
N ASN A 83 0.66 21.37 16.40
CA ASN A 83 1.30 20.38 15.55
C ASN A 83 1.72 20.95 14.18
N GLN A 84 0.92 21.85 13.62
CA GLN A 84 1.23 22.52 12.36
C GLN A 84 2.47 23.42 12.49
N LEU A 85 2.58 24.17 13.59
CA LEU A 85 3.74 25.02 13.86
C LEU A 85 5.02 24.20 14.02
N SER A 86 4.98 23.07 14.73
CA SER A 86 6.15 22.20 14.89
C SER A 86 6.67 21.63 13.55
N ALA A 87 5.78 21.20 12.66
CA ALA A 87 6.16 20.68 11.35
C ALA A 87 6.80 21.76 10.45
N LEU A 88 6.31 23.00 10.54
CA LEU A 88 6.89 24.16 9.84
C LEU A 88 8.32 24.44 10.30
N VAL A 89 8.57 24.38 11.60
CA VAL A 89 9.91 24.56 12.18
C VAL A 89 10.88 23.48 11.67
N GLU A 90 10.47 22.21 11.71
CA GLU A 90 11.30 21.08 11.26
C GLU A 90 11.63 21.14 9.76
N GLN A 91 10.67 21.57 8.94
CA GLN A 91 10.86 21.74 7.50
C GLN A 91 11.85 22.88 7.18
N LEU A 92 11.79 23.99 7.94
CA LEU A 92 12.70 25.11 7.78
C LEU A 92 14.13 24.77 8.24
N SER A 93 14.28 23.98 9.32
CA SER A 93 15.60 23.57 9.82
C SER A 93 16.30 22.55 8.92
N SER A 94 15.56 21.67 8.25
CA SER A 94 16.12 20.60 7.39
C SER A 94 16.50 21.06 5.98
N GLY A 95 15.94 22.17 5.48
CA GLY A 95 16.21 22.68 4.13
C GLY A 95 17.49 23.50 3.96
N ALA A 96 18.08 24.00 5.05
CA ALA A 96 19.14 25.02 5.00
C ALA A 96 20.58 24.47 4.93
N ALA A 97 20.80 23.15 5.06
CA ALA A 97 22.14 22.59 5.33
C ALA A 97 22.88 21.97 4.12
N VAL A 98 22.36 22.06 2.89
CA VAL A 98 22.98 21.39 1.73
C VAL A 98 23.73 22.39 0.84
N THR A 99 25.05 22.42 1.02
CA THR A 99 26.13 22.90 0.14
C THR A 99 25.73 23.85 -1.01
N PRO A 100 25.94 25.17 -0.88
CA PRO A 100 25.44 26.20 -1.81
C PRO A 100 26.16 26.27 -3.19
N ASP A 101 27.25 25.53 -3.40
CA ASP A 101 28.19 25.84 -4.49
C ASP A 101 28.17 24.89 -5.70
N VAL A 102 27.26 23.92 -5.72
CA VAL A 102 27.10 23.03 -6.89
C VAL A 102 25.70 23.22 -7.47
N ALA A 103 25.62 23.71 -8.71
CA ALA A 103 24.38 23.91 -9.45
C ALA A 103 23.73 22.56 -9.82
N VAL A 104 23.16 21.88 -8.81
CA VAL A 104 22.45 20.62 -8.94
C VAL A 104 20.96 20.90 -9.03
N THR A 105 20.38 20.76 -10.22
CA THR A 105 18.92 20.77 -10.35
C THR A 105 18.37 19.42 -9.92
N GLN A 106 17.69 19.39 -8.78
CA GLN A 106 17.02 18.19 -8.29
C GLN A 106 15.63 18.06 -8.92
N ILE A 107 15.42 17.00 -9.72
CA ILE A 107 14.10 16.71 -10.31
C ILE A 107 13.45 15.55 -9.53
N PRO A 108 12.46 15.78 -8.64
CA PRO A 108 11.81 14.72 -7.89
C PRO A 108 10.82 13.96 -8.77
N ARG A 109 11.03 12.66 -8.93
CA ARG A 109 10.20 11.81 -9.79
C ARG A 109 9.90 10.47 -9.14
N PRO A 110 8.67 9.95 -9.28
CA PRO A 110 8.33 8.63 -8.77
C PRO A 110 8.82 7.53 -9.72
N VAL A 111 9.40 6.45 -9.16
CA VAL A 111 9.65 5.21 -9.91
C VAL A 111 8.30 4.61 -10.28
N THR A 112 8.11 4.32 -11.56
CA THR A 112 6.81 3.90 -12.11
C THR A 112 6.66 2.41 -12.29
N GLY A 113 7.77 1.69 -12.41
CA GLY A 113 7.78 0.24 -12.50
C GLY A 113 9.19 -0.32 -12.38
N LEU A 114 9.24 -1.63 -12.17
CA LEU A 114 10.46 -2.43 -12.24
C LEU A 114 10.33 -3.33 -13.47
N SER A 115 11.20 -3.16 -14.46
CA SER A 115 11.22 -3.97 -15.68
C SER A 115 12.43 -4.90 -15.65
N ARG A 116 12.22 -6.15 -15.20
CA ARG A 116 13.24 -7.20 -14.95
C ARG A 116 14.40 -6.74 -14.07
N GLU A 117 15.28 -5.91 -14.61
CA GLU A 117 16.49 -5.39 -13.98
C GLU A 117 16.57 -3.85 -13.96
N PHE A 118 15.69 -3.14 -14.67
CA PHE A 118 15.71 -1.68 -14.76
C PHE A 118 14.59 -1.03 -13.93
N LEU A 119 14.88 0.15 -13.38
CA LEU A 119 13.88 1.04 -12.80
C LEU A 119 13.37 1.98 -13.90
N VAL A 120 12.07 2.00 -14.13
CA VAL A 120 11.44 2.87 -15.12
C VAL A 120 11.00 4.16 -14.44
N VAL A 121 11.57 5.28 -14.86
CA VAL A 121 11.18 6.61 -14.37
C VAL A 121 10.48 7.38 -15.48
N ARG A 122 9.38 8.08 -15.14
CA ARG A 122 8.59 8.91 -16.08
C ARG A 122 9.24 10.27 -16.32
N SER A 123 10.51 10.23 -16.69
CA SER A 123 11.28 11.39 -17.10
C SER A 123 12.23 10.95 -18.18
N GLY A 124 12.25 11.69 -19.29
CA GLY A 124 13.02 11.35 -20.47
C GLY A 124 13.82 12.54 -21.00
N GLY A 125 14.13 12.52 -22.29
CA GLY A 125 14.89 13.54 -22.99
C GLY A 125 14.28 14.95 -22.92
N HIS A 126 12.95 15.07 -22.81
CA HIS A 126 12.30 16.39 -22.62
C HIS A 126 12.73 17.10 -21.33
N GLU A 127 13.09 16.34 -20.30
CA GLU A 127 13.59 16.86 -19.02
C GLU A 127 15.12 16.97 -19.00
N ARG A 128 15.75 16.85 -20.19
CA ARG A 128 17.21 16.83 -20.38
C ARG A 128 17.91 15.73 -19.57
N ILE A 129 17.21 14.64 -19.29
CA ILE A 129 17.84 13.43 -18.75
C ILE A 129 18.63 12.80 -19.89
N THR A 130 19.94 12.68 -19.70
CA THR A 130 20.86 12.04 -20.64
C THR A 130 21.27 10.66 -20.13
N ARG A 131 21.80 9.84 -21.04
CA ARG A 131 22.58 8.65 -20.63
C ARG A 131 23.68 9.11 -19.69
N SER A 132 23.93 8.32 -18.64
CA SER A 132 24.82 8.63 -17.50
C SER A 132 24.27 9.53 -16.39
N THR A 133 23.04 10.06 -16.51
CA THR A 133 22.41 10.79 -15.40
C THR A 133 22.31 9.88 -14.17
N VAL A 134 22.65 10.42 -13.00
CA VAL A 134 22.65 9.69 -11.74
C VAL A 134 21.28 9.77 -11.09
N ALA A 135 20.72 8.61 -10.75
CA ALA A 135 19.50 8.52 -9.97
C ALA A 135 19.87 8.38 -8.49
N VAL A 136 19.35 9.29 -7.66
CA VAL A 136 19.54 9.24 -6.21
C VAL A 136 18.21 9.19 -5.47
N VAL A 137 18.24 8.62 -4.27
CA VAL A 137 17.09 8.56 -3.36
C VAL A 137 17.39 9.38 -2.13
N ASN A 138 16.43 10.20 -1.68
CA ASN A 138 16.61 11.13 -0.57
C ASN A 138 17.83 12.06 -0.69
N ALA A 139 18.26 12.36 -1.93
CA ALA A 139 19.46 13.14 -2.25
C ALA A 139 20.81 12.57 -1.78
N VAL A 140 20.81 11.50 -0.97
CA VAL A 140 22.03 10.95 -0.35
C VAL A 140 22.37 9.56 -0.90
N GLN A 141 21.38 8.71 -1.16
CA GLN A 141 21.64 7.32 -1.54
C GLN A 141 21.71 7.12 -3.05
N LEU A 142 22.78 6.48 -3.52
CA LEU A 142 22.96 6.10 -4.91
C LEU A 142 21.99 4.98 -5.29
N CYS A 143 21.17 5.25 -6.30
CA CYS A 143 20.16 4.32 -6.78
C CYS A 143 20.67 3.55 -8.01
N GLY A 144 21.25 4.29 -8.95
CA GLY A 144 21.71 3.74 -10.23
C GLY A 144 22.03 4.81 -11.24
N ARG A 145 22.25 4.38 -12.48
CA ARG A 145 22.59 5.26 -13.61
C ARG A 145 21.61 5.07 -14.74
N VAL A 146 21.23 6.17 -15.40
CA VAL A 146 20.37 6.12 -16.58
C VAL A 146 21.14 5.52 -17.76
N VAL A 147 20.64 4.39 -18.28
CA VAL A 147 21.25 3.67 -19.42
C VAL A 147 20.53 4.00 -20.73
N VAL A 148 19.19 4.08 -20.67
CA VAL A 148 18.35 4.39 -21.84
C VAL A 148 17.44 5.55 -21.50
N THR A 149 17.33 6.49 -22.43
CA THR A 149 16.46 7.66 -22.35
C THR A 149 15.58 7.69 -23.58
N ASP A 150 14.28 7.69 -23.38
CA ASP A 150 13.24 7.97 -24.38
C ASP A 150 12.73 9.41 -24.17
N ALA A 151 11.79 9.90 -24.98
CA ALA A 151 11.24 11.25 -24.85
C ALA A 151 10.57 11.50 -23.49
N ARG A 152 9.80 10.52 -22.99
CA ARG A 152 8.98 10.65 -21.76
C ARG A 152 9.41 9.72 -20.62
N THR A 153 10.29 8.76 -20.88
CA THR A 153 10.72 7.78 -19.87
C THR A 153 12.23 7.55 -19.93
N ALA A 154 12.80 7.11 -18.81
CA ALA A 154 14.19 6.70 -18.72
C ALA A 154 14.28 5.38 -17.96
N LEU A 155 15.21 4.54 -18.39
CA LEU A 155 15.57 3.29 -17.73
C LEU A 155 16.84 3.52 -16.92
N VAL A 156 16.71 3.42 -15.60
CA VAL A 156 17.82 3.47 -14.66
C VAL A 156 18.24 2.02 -14.39
N LEU A 157 19.52 1.72 -14.59
CA LEU A 157 20.12 0.46 -14.17
C LEU A 157 20.53 0.60 -12.69
N PRO A 158 19.89 -0.13 -11.76
CA PRO A 158 20.26 -0.14 -10.36
C PRO A 158 21.70 -0.57 -10.15
N ILE A 159 22.33 -0.03 -9.12
CA ILE A 159 23.66 -0.47 -8.69
C ILE A 159 23.71 -1.94 -8.28
N THR A 160 22.57 -2.56 -7.98
CA THR A 160 22.45 -3.97 -7.57
C THR A 160 22.02 -4.91 -8.70
N ALA A 161 21.87 -4.42 -9.94
CA ALA A 161 21.50 -5.27 -11.07
C ALA A 161 22.67 -6.19 -11.44
N LYS A 162 22.41 -7.38 -11.99
CA LYS A 162 23.49 -8.33 -12.28
C LYS A 162 24.44 -7.78 -13.35
N ASP A 163 23.88 -7.02 -14.28
CA ASP A 163 24.61 -6.37 -15.37
C ASP A 163 25.19 -5.00 -14.99
N SER A 164 25.15 -4.60 -13.71
CA SER A 164 25.78 -3.34 -13.29
C SER A 164 27.31 -3.48 -13.26
N GLN A 165 27.99 -2.41 -13.64
CA GLN A 165 29.44 -2.34 -13.55
C GLN A 165 29.90 -2.41 -12.08
N PRO A 166 31.08 -3.00 -11.79
CA PRO A 166 31.69 -2.90 -10.47
C PRO A 166 31.81 -1.44 -10.04
N LEU A 167 31.60 -1.19 -8.75
CA LEU A 167 31.62 0.15 -8.18
C LEU A 167 32.79 0.28 -7.23
N LEU A 168 33.56 1.36 -7.35
CA LEU A 168 34.56 1.69 -6.35
C LEU A 168 33.89 2.49 -5.22
N GLY A 169 33.96 1.93 -4.02
CA GLY A 169 33.39 2.48 -2.81
C GLY A 169 34.47 2.80 -1.79
N ASN A 170 34.12 3.64 -0.85
CA ASN A 170 34.94 4.02 0.29
C ASN A 170 34.17 3.74 1.57
N VAL A 171 34.75 2.92 2.44
CA VAL A 171 34.24 2.67 3.79
C VAL A 171 34.79 3.76 4.69
N LEU A 172 33.91 4.50 5.36
CA LEU A 172 34.32 5.47 6.36
C LEU A 172 34.67 4.71 7.65
N LEU A 173 35.95 4.74 8.05
CA LEU A 173 36.41 4.06 9.26
C LEU A 173 36.17 4.91 10.51
N ASP A 174 36.03 6.22 10.34
CA ASP A 174 35.72 7.18 11.38
C ASP A 174 34.75 8.27 10.89
N ASP A 175 34.21 9.04 11.83
CA ASP A 175 33.32 10.17 11.56
C ASP A 175 34.06 11.35 10.90
N SER A 176 35.40 11.36 10.94
CA SER A 176 36.22 12.43 10.38
C SER A 176 36.29 12.37 8.85
N GLY A 177 36.07 11.18 8.27
CA GLY A 177 36.16 10.93 6.84
C GLY A 177 37.58 11.00 6.27
N ILE A 178 38.59 11.13 7.13
CA ILE A 178 40.00 11.12 6.74
C ILE A 178 40.48 9.69 6.54
N ASN A 179 40.16 8.81 7.50
CA ASN A 179 40.53 7.40 7.41
C ASN A 179 39.46 6.63 6.64
N THR A 180 39.85 6.16 5.46
CA THR A 180 38.92 5.49 4.57
C THR A 180 39.55 4.26 3.92
N ALA A 181 38.78 3.19 3.85
CA ALA A 181 39.19 1.94 3.22
C ALA A 181 38.48 1.79 1.87
N ARG A 182 39.25 1.50 0.82
CA ARG A 182 38.70 1.38 -0.53
C ARG A 182 38.18 -0.02 -0.77
N CYS A 183 37.02 -0.14 -1.40
CA CYS A 183 36.45 -1.44 -1.76
C CYS A 183 35.94 -1.45 -3.20
N MET A 184 36.08 -2.59 -3.89
CA MET A 184 35.49 -2.78 -5.21
C MET A 184 34.28 -3.70 -5.10
N LEU A 185 33.09 -3.13 -5.23
CA LEU A 185 31.81 -3.79 -5.03
C LEU A 185 31.25 -4.33 -6.33
N ILE A 186 30.84 -5.60 -6.32
CA ILE A 186 30.25 -6.33 -7.44
C ILE A 186 28.82 -6.75 -7.03
N PRO A 187 27.81 -6.61 -7.90
CA PRO A 187 26.46 -7.09 -7.62
C PRO A 187 26.41 -8.62 -7.53
N VAL A 188 26.01 -9.14 -6.37
CA VAL A 188 25.85 -10.61 -6.16
C VAL A 188 24.41 -11.05 -6.41
N GLY A 189 23.51 -10.10 -6.66
CA GLY A 189 22.08 -10.31 -6.78
C GLY A 189 21.36 -10.14 -5.44
N LYS A 190 20.04 -10.40 -5.42
CA LYS A 190 19.16 -10.18 -4.26
C LYS A 190 19.21 -8.76 -3.64
N GLY A 191 19.72 -7.77 -4.38
CA GLY A 191 19.87 -6.41 -3.86
C GLY A 191 21.13 -6.20 -3.01
N LEU A 192 22.09 -7.13 -3.02
CA LEU A 192 23.35 -7.05 -2.27
C LEU A 192 24.53 -6.80 -3.20
N LEU A 193 25.55 -6.18 -2.64
CA LEU A 193 26.85 -5.93 -3.25
C LEU A 193 27.92 -6.64 -2.41
N GLU A 194 28.91 -7.26 -3.03
CA GLU A 194 30.06 -7.82 -2.31
C GLU A 194 31.37 -7.36 -2.93
N GLY A 195 32.38 -7.15 -2.10
CA GLY A 195 33.68 -6.69 -2.58
C GLY A 195 34.79 -6.90 -1.57
N ASP A 196 36.01 -7.06 -2.07
CA ASP A 196 37.20 -7.11 -1.22
C ASP A 196 37.62 -5.67 -0.85
N VAL A 197 38.08 -5.50 0.40
CA VAL A 197 38.50 -4.20 0.94
C VAL A 197 40.01 -4.10 0.98
N THR A 198 40.52 -2.97 0.53
CA THR A 198 41.93 -2.57 0.59
C THR A 198 42.08 -1.51 1.66
N MET A 199 42.76 -1.88 2.75
CA MET A 199 43.12 -0.95 3.83
C MET A 199 44.17 0.07 3.35
N PRO A 200 44.17 1.30 3.88
CA PRO A 200 45.22 2.27 3.59
C PRO A 200 46.57 1.81 4.16
N ASP A 201 47.66 2.04 3.41
CA ASP A 201 49.03 1.65 3.80
C ASP A 201 49.52 2.35 5.09
N SER A 202 48.88 3.45 5.48
CA SER A 202 49.20 4.26 6.65
C SER A 202 48.34 3.95 7.88
N GLY A 203 47.47 2.94 7.82
CA GLY A 203 46.52 2.65 8.90
C GLY A 203 47.16 1.92 10.06
N ASP A 204 46.88 2.37 11.29
CA ASP A 204 47.09 1.57 12.50
C ASP A 204 46.43 0.19 12.32
N GLU A 205 47.14 -0.89 12.63
CA GLU A 205 46.64 -2.27 12.54
C GLU A 205 45.34 -2.50 13.36
N GLU A 206 45.00 -1.58 14.25
CA GLU A 206 43.82 -1.60 15.11
C GLU A 206 42.52 -1.16 14.41
N GLN A 207 42.56 -0.47 13.26
CA GLN A 207 41.33 -0.04 12.59
C GLN A 207 40.62 -1.23 11.90
N GLN A 208 39.63 -1.79 12.59
CA GLN A 208 38.84 -2.90 12.07
C GLN A 208 37.56 -2.42 11.38
N ILE A 209 37.26 -3.03 10.22
CA ILE A 209 35.98 -2.84 9.54
C ILE A 209 34.88 -3.56 10.33
N GLU A 210 33.86 -2.81 10.73
CA GLU A 210 32.71 -3.31 11.50
C GLU A 210 31.42 -3.36 10.68
N ILE A 211 30.47 -4.17 11.15
CA ILE A 211 29.12 -4.24 10.60
C ILE A 211 28.39 -2.94 10.95
N GLY A 212 27.68 -2.36 9.99
CA GLY A 212 26.94 -1.11 10.14
C GLY A 212 27.63 0.12 9.57
N MET A 213 28.94 0.06 9.30
CA MET A 213 29.68 1.17 8.69
C MET A 213 29.10 1.56 7.31
N GLU A 214 29.13 2.85 7.01
CA GLU A 214 28.65 3.40 5.74
C GLU A 214 29.66 3.19 4.63
N VAL A 215 29.16 2.81 3.45
CA VAL A 215 29.96 2.74 2.23
C VAL A 215 29.48 3.80 1.26
N ARG A 216 30.38 4.67 0.84
CA ARG A 216 30.09 5.80 -0.06
C ARG A 216 30.80 5.65 -1.40
N LEU A 217 30.24 6.24 -2.45
CA LEU A 217 30.79 6.15 -3.80
C LEU A 217 32.11 6.92 -3.91
N LEU A 218 33.14 6.28 -4.45
CA LEU A 218 34.42 6.91 -4.79
C LEU A 218 34.91 6.30 -6.12
N ASP A 219 34.28 6.69 -7.23
CA ASP A 219 34.52 6.05 -8.53
C ASP A 219 34.54 7.10 -9.64
N ASP A 220 35.70 7.28 -10.28
CA ASP A 220 35.91 8.30 -11.32
C ASP A 220 35.04 8.09 -12.57
N GLN A 221 34.46 6.90 -12.76
CA GLN A 221 33.47 6.66 -13.83
C GLN A 221 32.13 7.36 -13.57
N TRP A 222 31.91 7.85 -12.36
CA TRP A 222 30.73 8.60 -11.95
C TRP A 222 31.01 10.10 -11.93
N PRO A 223 30.00 10.94 -12.24
CA PRO A 223 30.15 12.39 -12.15
C PRO A 223 30.60 12.87 -10.76
N ARG A 224 31.35 13.98 -10.70
CA ARG A 224 31.85 14.55 -9.43
C ARG A 224 30.78 14.77 -8.36
N HIS A 225 29.56 15.14 -8.76
CA HIS A 225 28.44 15.36 -7.83
C HIS A 225 27.84 14.06 -7.26
N ALA A 226 28.20 12.91 -7.81
CA ALA A 226 27.78 11.61 -7.31
C ALA A 226 28.80 10.99 -6.35
N GLN A 227 30.01 11.57 -6.28
CA GLN A 227 31.02 11.15 -5.31
C GLN A 227 30.49 11.38 -3.89
N MET A 228 30.87 10.51 -2.97
CA MET A 228 30.43 10.50 -1.57
C MET A 228 28.94 10.23 -1.34
N LEU A 229 28.17 9.85 -2.37
CA LEU A 229 26.81 9.34 -2.18
C LEU A 229 26.83 7.99 -1.47
N LEU A 230 25.87 7.76 -0.58
CA LEU A 230 25.72 6.51 0.17
C LEU A 230 25.35 5.37 -0.78
N ILE A 231 26.17 4.33 -0.83
CA ILE A 231 25.86 3.08 -1.53
C ILE A 231 24.97 2.22 -0.63
N GLY A 232 25.36 2.05 0.64
CA GLY A 232 24.69 1.23 1.62
C GLY A 232 25.47 1.11 2.92
N THR A 233 25.07 0.17 3.77
CA THR A 233 25.77 -0.16 5.01
C THR A 233 26.32 -1.59 4.95
N ILE A 234 27.43 -1.83 5.64
CA ILE A 234 28.04 -3.16 5.73
C ILE A 234 27.10 -4.07 6.54
N GLU A 235 26.60 -5.13 5.92
CA GLU A 235 25.77 -6.14 6.59
C GLU A 235 26.62 -7.29 7.13
N ARG A 236 27.69 -7.66 6.42
CA ARG A 236 28.56 -8.78 6.78
C ARG A 236 29.99 -8.49 6.42
N VAL A 237 30.91 -8.94 7.27
CA VAL A 237 32.35 -8.96 7.02
C VAL A 237 32.82 -10.41 7.10
N ALA A 238 33.53 -10.87 6.07
CA ALA A 238 34.10 -12.21 5.99
C ALA A 238 35.55 -12.13 5.52
N THR A 239 36.32 -13.19 5.69
CA THR A 239 37.65 -13.30 5.09
C THR A 239 37.52 -13.69 3.62
N SER A 240 38.29 -13.08 2.72
CA SER A 240 38.27 -13.41 1.30
C SER A 240 38.83 -14.83 1.10
N PRO A 241 38.11 -15.74 0.42
CA PRO A 241 38.56 -17.12 0.22
C PRO A 241 39.82 -17.20 -0.66
N ASP A 242 39.98 -16.25 -1.59
CA ASP A 242 41.10 -16.21 -2.52
C ASP A 242 42.34 -15.57 -1.88
N GLN A 243 42.14 -14.70 -0.88
CA GLN A 243 43.19 -13.94 -0.21
C GLN A 243 42.86 -13.80 1.29
N PRO A 244 43.27 -14.77 2.14
CA PRO A 244 42.88 -14.81 3.55
C PRO A 244 43.29 -13.59 4.39
N LEU A 245 44.23 -12.79 3.89
CA LEU A 245 44.65 -11.54 4.54
C LEU A 245 43.72 -10.36 4.22
N ARG A 246 42.85 -10.48 3.22
CA ARG A 246 41.88 -9.45 2.85
C ARG A 246 40.51 -9.74 3.42
N LYS A 247 39.83 -8.69 3.87
CA LYS A 247 38.42 -8.77 4.26
C LYS A 247 37.54 -8.56 3.03
N ARG A 248 36.51 -9.39 2.91
CA ARG A 248 35.41 -9.27 1.95
C ARG A 248 34.18 -8.76 2.69
N ILE A 249 33.59 -7.69 2.21
CA ILE A 249 32.39 -7.09 2.79
C ILE A 249 31.18 -7.37 1.92
N THR A 250 30.03 -7.60 2.56
CA THR A 250 28.71 -7.62 1.93
C THR A 250 27.99 -6.34 2.32
N VAL A 251 27.69 -5.48 1.34
CA VAL A 251 27.03 -4.19 1.52
C VAL A 251 25.56 -4.32 1.12
N ARG A 252 24.66 -3.91 2.02
CA ARG A 252 23.23 -3.78 1.76
C ARG A 252 22.89 -2.31 1.53
N PRO A 253 22.40 -1.93 0.35
CA PRO A 253 21.82 -0.61 0.14
C PRO A 253 20.68 -0.37 1.14
N SER A 254 20.63 0.81 1.76
CA SER A 254 19.61 1.15 2.77
C SER A 254 18.19 1.11 2.18
N ILE A 255 18.07 1.34 0.87
CA ILE A 255 16.86 1.13 0.09
C ILE A 255 17.03 -0.08 -0.83
N ASP A 256 16.23 -1.12 -0.58
CA ASP A 256 16.15 -2.29 -1.46
C ASP A 256 15.40 -1.92 -2.75
N LEU A 257 16.17 -1.68 -3.81
CA LEU A 257 15.69 -1.29 -5.13
C LEU A 257 14.96 -2.44 -5.83
N ARG A 258 15.19 -3.69 -5.40
CA ARG A 258 14.59 -4.90 -5.99
C ARG A 258 13.36 -5.38 -5.24
N ARG A 259 13.13 -4.96 -3.99
CA ARG A 259 11.89 -5.27 -3.26
C ARG A 259 10.71 -4.58 -3.94
N GLY A 260 10.21 -5.20 -5.00
CA GLY A 260 8.88 -4.98 -5.49
C GLY A 260 7.96 -5.16 -4.30
N ARG A 261 7.43 -4.04 -3.78
CA ARG A 261 6.72 -3.91 -2.50
C ARG A 261 5.96 -5.19 -2.15
N SER A 262 6.57 -6.03 -1.31
CA SER A 262 5.88 -7.19 -0.75
C SER A 262 4.90 -6.62 0.25
N MET A 263 3.63 -6.59 -0.11
CA MET A 263 2.56 -6.17 0.79
C MET A 263 2.58 -7.07 2.02
N ASN A 264 2.45 -6.48 3.21
CA ASN A 264 2.32 -7.25 4.43
C ASN A 264 0.92 -7.90 4.46
N TRP A 265 0.83 -9.14 3.98
CA TRP A 265 -0.43 -9.89 3.90
C TRP A 265 -1.07 -10.12 5.27
N PHE A 266 -0.29 -10.22 6.34
CA PHE A 266 -0.83 -10.37 7.68
C PHE A 266 -1.61 -9.13 8.13
N VAL A 267 -1.04 -7.94 7.87
CA VAL A 267 -1.73 -6.67 8.15
C VAL A 267 -3.00 -6.55 7.31
N LEU A 268 -2.93 -6.90 6.02
CA LEU A 268 -4.13 -6.93 5.17
C LEU A 268 -5.20 -7.87 5.71
N LEU A 269 -4.84 -9.10 6.07
CA LEU A 269 -5.79 -10.10 6.56
C LEU A 269 -6.42 -9.65 7.88
N PHE A 270 -5.64 -9.03 8.77
CA PHE A 270 -6.15 -8.44 10.00
C PHE A 270 -7.18 -7.32 9.71
N PHE A 271 -6.87 -6.37 8.83
CA PHE A 271 -7.82 -5.30 8.49
C PHE A 271 -9.03 -5.79 7.70
N ALA A 272 -8.87 -6.81 6.86
CA ALA A 272 -9.98 -7.47 6.20
C ALA A 272 -10.91 -8.13 7.23
N TRP A 273 -10.35 -8.86 8.19
CA TRP A 273 -11.09 -9.50 9.28
C TRP A 273 -11.86 -8.48 10.13
N VAL A 274 -11.22 -7.36 10.50
CA VAL A 274 -11.89 -6.23 11.18
C VAL A 274 -12.99 -5.62 10.29
N GLY A 275 -12.73 -5.43 9.00
CA GLY A 275 -13.69 -4.89 8.04
C GLY A 275 -14.95 -5.75 7.92
N PHE A 276 -14.79 -7.06 7.76
CA PHE A 276 -15.91 -8.01 7.74
C PHE A 276 -16.67 -8.04 9.07
N GLY A 277 -15.95 -8.01 10.20
CA GLY A 277 -16.58 -7.94 11.52
C GLY A 277 -17.41 -6.68 11.71
N LEU A 278 -16.92 -5.53 11.25
CA LEU A 278 -17.64 -4.27 11.29
C LEU A 278 -18.86 -4.28 10.38
N GLU A 279 -18.73 -4.79 9.15
CA GLU A 279 -19.84 -4.92 8.19
C GLU A 279 -20.97 -5.78 8.79
N MET A 280 -20.64 -6.94 9.35
CA MET A 280 -21.62 -7.83 10.01
C MET A 280 -22.25 -7.19 11.25
N ALA A 281 -21.51 -6.40 12.03
CA ALA A 281 -22.05 -5.72 13.21
C ALA A 281 -22.96 -4.53 12.84
N LEU A 282 -22.73 -3.93 11.68
CA LEU A 282 -23.50 -2.80 11.18
C LEU A 282 -24.78 -3.22 10.47
N LEU A 283 -24.85 -4.44 9.91
CA LEU A 283 -26.05 -4.96 9.23
C LEU A 283 -27.34 -4.68 10.02
N PRO A 284 -27.48 -5.06 11.31
CA PRO A 284 -28.74 -4.84 12.04
C PRO A 284 -29.03 -3.37 12.37
N VAL A 285 -28.03 -2.49 12.29
CA VAL A 285 -28.21 -1.04 12.53
C VAL A 285 -28.95 -0.42 11.34
N PHE A 286 -28.54 -0.80 10.13
CA PHE A 286 -29.06 -0.23 8.90
C PHE A 286 -30.32 -0.94 8.41
N ASP A 287 -30.46 -2.24 8.72
CA ASP A 287 -31.63 -3.04 8.36
C ASP A 287 -32.91 -2.65 9.12
N ALA A 288 -32.79 -1.84 10.18
CA ALA A 288 -33.92 -1.30 10.93
C ALA A 288 -34.88 -0.41 10.09
N GLY A 289 -34.50 -0.05 8.86
CA GLY A 289 -35.28 0.78 7.93
C GLY A 289 -36.04 0.05 6.82
N ALA A 290 -36.12 -1.30 6.83
CA ALA A 290 -36.80 -2.13 5.83
C ALA A 290 -36.23 -2.09 4.39
N SER A 291 -35.22 -1.26 4.11
CA SER A 291 -34.70 -1.09 2.75
C SER A 291 -33.50 -1.98 2.42
N GLY A 292 -33.04 -2.87 3.31
CA GLY A 292 -31.88 -3.74 3.05
C GLY A 292 -30.57 -3.02 2.70
N VAL A 293 -30.54 -1.68 2.79
CA VAL A 293 -29.42 -0.85 2.37
C VAL A 293 -28.34 -0.88 3.44
N HIS A 294 -27.18 -1.46 3.14
CA HIS A 294 -26.05 -1.50 4.06
C HIS A 294 -24.74 -1.02 3.39
N PRO A 295 -23.94 -0.15 4.04
CA PRO A 295 -22.65 0.24 3.49
C PRO A 295 -21.65 -0.93 3.53
N SER A 296 -20.86 -1.10 2.47
CA SER A 296 -19.73 -2.03 2.48
C SER A 296 -18.48 -1.37 3.05
N VAL A 297 -17.89 -1.99 4.07
CA VAL A 297 -16.64 -1.52 4.72
C VAL A 297 -15.42 -2.15 4.03
N VAL A 298 -15.60 -3.34 3.46
CA VAL A 298 -14.54 -4.11 2.83
C VAL A 298 -14.13 -3.53 1.48
N LEU A 299 -15.08 -2.97 0.73
CA LEU A 299 -14.78 -2.43 -0.59
C LEU A 299 -13.87 -1.18 -0.55
N PRO A 300 -14.04 -0.21 0.37
CA PRO A 300 -13.06 0.86 0.56
C PRO A 300 -11.64 0.36 0.85
N LEU A 301 -11.50 -0.73 1.62
CA LEU A 301 -10.20 -1.39 1.85
C LEU A 301 -9.62 -1.94 0.54
N LEU A 302 -10.44 -2.59 -0.29
CA LEU A 302 -10.02 -3.05 -1.61
C LEU A 302 -9.55 -1.88 -2.49
N VAL A 303 -10.29 -0.76 -2.51
CA VAL A 303 -9.93 0.43 -3.30
C VAL A 303 -8.60 1.00 -2.84
N PHE A 304 -8.40 1.13 -1.53
CA PHE A 304 -7.14 1.56 -0.94
C PHE A 304 -5.97 0.67 -1.35
N VAL A 305 -6.14 -0.65 -1.28
CA VAL A 305 -5.13 -1.64 -1.67
C VAL A 305 -4.85 -1.57 -3.18
N ALA A 306 -5.87 -1.44 -4.04
CA ALA A 306 -5.68 -1.32 -5.49
C ALA A 306 -4.92 -0.04 -5.90
N LEU A 307 -5.14 1.07 -5.18
CA LEU A 307 -4.42 2.33 -5.40
C LEU A 307 -2.93 2.24 -5.02
N HIS A 308 -2.60 1.53 -3.95
CA HIS A 308 -1.25 1.57 -3.34
C HIS A 308 -0.40 0.33 -3.62
N ALA A 309 -0.99 -0.85 -3.70
CA ALA A 309 -0.29 -2.12 -3.85
C ALA A 309 0.12 -2.39 -5.32
N PRO A 310 1.06 -3.33 -5.54
CA PRO A 310 1.33 -3.87 -6.87
C PRO A 310 0.11 -4.62 -7.43
N ARG A 311 -0.11 -4.51 -8.75
CA ARG A 311 -1.29 -5.07 -9.44
C ARG A 311 -1.56 -6.54 -9.10
N LYS A 312 -0.51 -7.38 -9.08
CA LYS A 312 -0.63 -8.80 -8.75
C LYS A 312 -1.23 -9.02 -7.35
N HIS A 313 -0.74 -8.29 -6.34
CA HIS A 313 -1.21 -8.43 -4.96
C HIS A 313 -2.64 -7.92 -4.78
N ALA A 314 -2.96 -6.77 -5.36
CA ALA A 314 -4.29 -6.20 -5.26
C ALA A 314 -5.35 -7.03 -6.01
N LEU A 315 -5.02 -7.68 -7.14
CA LEU A 315 -5.95 -8.61 -7.79
C LEU A 315 -6.18 -9.88 -6.96
N TRP A 316 -5.15 -10.43 -6.31
CA TRP A 316 -5.34 -11.54 -5.37
C TRP A 316 -6.16 -11.12 -4.15
N CYS A 317 -5.93 -9.91 -3.64
CA CYS A 317 -6.74 -9.33 -2.57
C CYS A 317 -8.22 -9.23 -2.98
N ALA A 318 -8.52 -8.73 -4.19
CA ALA A 318 -9.88 -8.65 -4.71
C ALA A 318 -10.60 -10.01 -4.72
N ILE A 319 -9.91 -11.06 -5.19
CA ILE A 319 -10.42 -12.43 -5.20
C ILE A 319 -10.69 -12.92 -3.78
N VAL A 320 -9.72 -12.78 -2.87
CA VAL A 320 -9.85 -13.27 -1.48
C VAL A 320 -10.96 -12.55 -0.73
N LEU A 321 -11.03 -11.21 -0.85
CA LEU A 321 -12.07 -10.40 -0.22
C LEU A 321 -13.44 -10.74 -0.80
N GLY A 322 -13.57 -10.88 -2.12
CA GLY A 322 -14.87 -11.18 -2.73
C GLY A 322 -15.34 -12.61 -2.45
N ILE A 323 -14.45 -13.63 -2.41
CA ILE A 323 -14.82 -14.98 -1.93
C ILE A 323 -15.29 -14.91 -0.48
N SER A 324 -14.61 -14.14 0.35
CA SER A 324 -15.00 -14.00 1.76
C SER A 324 -16.37 -13.34 1.88
N MET A 325 -16.67 -12.34 1.04
CA MET A 325 -17.99 -11.70 0.98
C MET A 325 -19.08 -12.65 0.48
N ASP A 326 -18.79 -13.43 -0.56
CA ASP A 326 -19.68 -14.49 -1.06
C ASP A 326 -20.03 -15.50 0.05
N LEU A 327 -19.05 -15.89 0.87
CA LEU A 327 -19.25 -16.83 1.99
C LEU A 327 -20.07 -16.25 3.15
N LEU A 328 -20.09 -14.92 3.29
CA LEU A 328 -20.79 -14.23 4.37
C LEU A 328 -22.22 -13.82 4.03
N THR A 329 -22.57 -13.80 2.74
CA THR A 329 -23.85 -13.29 2.25
C THR A 329 -24.71 -14.44 1.71
N PRO A 330 -25.35 -15.25 2.59
CA PRO A 330 -26.22 -16.32 2.14
C PRO A 330 -27.43 -15.74 1.39
N ILE A 331 -27.86 -16.41 0.33
CA ILE A 331 -29.09 -16.07 -0.39
C ILE A 331 -30.17 -17.05 0.04
N ASN A 332 -31.36 -16.54 0.35
CA ASN A 332 -32.49 -17.39 0.70
C ASN A 332 -33.09 -18.02 -0.56
N HIS A 333 -33.23 -19.34 -0.56
CA HIS A 333 -33.86 -20.09 -1.64
C HIS A 333 -35.33 -20.41 -1.29
N ASP A 334 -36.22 -20.39 -2.28
CA ASP A 334 -37.68 -20.55 -2.07
C ASP A 334 -38.08 -21.88 -1.41
N ASN A 335 -37.23 -22.90 -1.53
CA ASN A 335 -37.59 -24.30 -1.26
C ASN A 335 -36.80 -24.95 -0.12
N GLY A 336 -35.90 -24.27 0.59
CA GLY A 336 -35.06 -25.03 1.54
C GLY A 336 -33.93 -24.35 2.29
N GLY A 337 -33.93 -23.04 2.48
CA GLY A 337 -33.00 -22.36 3.37
C GLY A 337 -31.84 -21.65 2.67
N PRO A 338 -30.86 -21.15 3.46
CA PRO A 338 -29.79 -20.29 2.95
C PRO A 338 -28.79 -21.08 2.11
N VAL A 339 -28.55 -20.63 0.88
CA VAL A 339 -27.52 -21.16 -0.01
C VAL A 339 -26.43 -20.11 -0.21
N THR A 340 -25.18 -20.55 -0.06
CA THR A 340 -24.00 -19.68 -0.20
C THR A 340 -23.45 -19.79 -1.63
N LEU A 341 -23.58 -18.71 -2.41
CA LEU A 341 -23.13 -18.67 -3.79
C LEU A 341 -21.71 -18.09 -3.89
N ILE A 342 -20.72 -18.90 -4.29
CA ILE A 342 -19.34 -18.44 -4.50
C ILE A 342 -19.16 -17.95 -5.94
N GLY A 343 -18.66 -16.72 -6.11
CA GLY A 343 -18.32 -16.16 -7.41
C GLY A 343 -18.79 -14.71 -7.63
N PRO A 344 -20.06 -14.34 -7.36
CA PRO A 344 -20.60 -13.04 -7.74
C PRO A 344 -19.78 -11.86 -7.21
N TYR A 345 -19.55 -11.79 -5.89
CA TYR A 345 -18.75 -10.72 -5.29
C TYR A 345 -17.28 -10.83 -5.67
N ALA A 346 -16.73 -12.04 -5.79
CA ALA A 346 -15.35 -12.21 -6.24
C ALA A 346 -15.08 -11.68 -7.65
N LEU A 347 -15.99 -11.94 -8.59
CA LEU A 347 -15.91 -11.37 -9.94
C LEU A 347 -16.17 -9.87 -9.92
N GLY A 348 -17.12 -9.39 -9.10
CA GLY A 348 -17.44 -7.97 -8.95
C GLY A 348 -16.25 -7.17 -8.44
N TYR A 349 -15.60 -7.66 -7.39
CA TYR A 349 -14.42 -7.05 -6.79
C TYR A 349 -13.22 -7.09 -7.72
N LEU A 350 -13.04 -8.17 -8.48
CA LEU A 350 -11.98 -8.27 -9.48
C LEU A 350 -12.17 -7.26 -10.62
N LEU A 351 -13.41 -7.08 -11.09
CA LEU A 351 -13.76 -6.10 -12.11
C LEU A 351 -13.56 -4.67 -11.59
N ALA A 352 -14.01 -4.39 -10.37
CA ALA A 352 -13.81 -3.12 -9.69
C ALA A 352 -12.32 -2.78 -9.51
N ALA A 353 -11.50 -3.75 -9.10
CA ALA A 353 -10.05 -3.57 -9.00
C ALA A 353 -9.41 -3.25 -10.37
N GLN A 354 -9.87 -3.89 -11.45
CA GLN A 354 -9.42 -3.58 -12.80
C GLN A 354 -9.81 -2.19 -13.28
N PHE A 355 -11.02 -1.73 -12.96
CA PHE A 355 -11.42 -0.35 -13.19
C PHE A 355 -10.48 0.63 -12.47
N ILE A 356 -10.20 0.37 -11.19
CA ILE A 356 -9.30 1.22 -10.39
C ILE A 356 -7.90 1.27 -11.00
N PHE A 357 -7.33 0.17 -11.48
CA PHE A 357 -6.01 0.22 -12.13
C PHE A 357 -5.98 1.09 -13.38
N SER A 358 -7.08 1.11 -14.15
CA SER A 358 -7.20 1.95 -15.34
C SER A 358 -7.25 3.44 -14.97
N VAL A 359 -7.95 3.79 -13.90
CA VAL A 359 -8.14 5.19 -13.45
C VAL A 359 -7.02 5.67 -12.51
N ARG A 360 -6.29 4.77 -11.85
CA ARG A 360 -5.22 5.06 -10.88
C ARG A 360 -4.11 5.98 -11.42
N GLY A 361 -3.90 6.01 -12.73
CA GLY A 361 -2.94 6.90 -13.38
C GLY A 361 -3.39 8.36 -13.46
N MET A 362 -4.70 8.63 -13.32
CA MET A 362 -5.35 9.92 -13.50
C MET A 362 -5.72 10.60 -12.17
N VAL A 363 -5.64 9.87 -11.04
CA VAL A 363 -6.12 10.35 -9.73
C VAL A 363 -5.01 10.59 -8.71
N ILE A 364 -5.26 11.52 -7.79
CA ILE A 364 -4.35 11.84 -6.68
C ILE A 364 -4.56 10.80 -5.56
N ARG A 365 -3.66 9.82 -5.47
CA ARG A 365 -3.81 8.64 -4.59
C ARG A 365 -3.92 8.93 -3.09
N ARG A 366 -3.42 10.09 -2.64
CA ARG A 366 -3.44 10.52 -1.23
C ARG A 366 -4.62 11.42 -0.87
N ASN A 367 -5.55 11.63 -1.79
CA ASN A 367 -6.72 12.44 -1.50
C ASN A 367 -7.85 11.54 -0.95
N PRO A 368 -8.37 11.79 0.27
CA PRO A 368 -9.48 11.00 0.83
C PRO A 368 -10.72 11.01 -0.06
N LEU A 369 -11.00 12.13 -0.75
CA LEU A 369 -12.11 12.26 -1.68
C LEU A 369 -11.97 11.31 -2.88
N THR A 370 -10.74 11.06 -3.34
CA THR A 370 -10.49 10.07 -4.40
C THR A 370 -10.85 8.65 -3.95
N ILE A 371 -10.53 8.28 -2.71
CA ILE A 371 -10.91 6.97 -2.17
C ILE A 371 -12.42 6.86 -2.05
N ALA A 372 -13.09 7.89 -1.52
CA ALA A 372 -14.54 7.93 -1.40
C ALA A 372 -15.25 7.76 -2.76
N PHE A 373 -14.85 8.57 -3.74
CA PHE A 373 -15.42 8.54 -5.09
C PHE A 373 -15.16 7.21 -5.82
N LEU A 374 -13.92 6.70 -5.75
CA LEU A 374 -13.60 5.42 -6.37
C LEU A 374 -14.28 4.25 -5.66
N SER A 375 -14.51 4.33 -4.36
CA SER A 375 -15.25 3.30 -3.61
C SER A 375 -16.71 3.27 -4.04
N LEU A 376 -17.37 4.42 -4.18
CA LEU A 376 -18.73 4.52 -4.68
C LEU A 376 -18.88 3.87 -6.06
N ILE A 377 -18.01 4.22 -7.01
CA ILE A 377 -18.05 3.65 -8.37
C ILE A 377 -17.70 2.16 -8.34
N ALA A 378 -16.71 1.76 -7.55
CA ALA A 378 -16.33 0.37 -7.40
C ALA A 378 -17.48 -0.48 -6.82
N SER A 379 -18.26 0.04 -5.85
CA SER A 379 -19.42 -0.67 -5.28
C SER A 379 -20.48 -0.84 -6.33
N LEU A 380 -20.81 0.23 -7.04
CA LEU A 380 -21.81 0.21 -8.09
C LEU A 380 -21.46 -0.82 -9.18
N ILE A 381 -20.19 -0.86 -9.63
CA ILE A 381 -19.73 -1.86 -10.61
C ILE A 381 -19.85 -3.29 -10.06
N ALA A 382 -19.43 -3.51 -8.81
CA ALA A 382 -19.48 -4.83 -8.18
C ALA A 382 -20.92 -5.31 -8.01
N GLU A 383 -21.80 -4.44 -7.50
CA GLU A 383 -23.20 -4.74 -7.25
C GLU A 383 -23.99 -4.97 -8.55
N ILE A 384 -23.80 -4.15 -9.58
CA ILE A 384 -24.41 -4.39 -10.90
C ILE A 384 -24.01 -5.77 -11.44
N LEU A 385 -22.76 -6.17 -11.27
CA LEU A 385 -22.30 -7.50 -11.70
C LEU A 385 -22.93 -8.62 -10.86
N VAL A 386 -23.04 -8.44 -9.54
CA VAL A 386 -23.69 -9.40 -8.64
C VAL A 386 -25.16 -9.58 -9.03
N VAL A 387 -25.90 -8.48 -9.16
CA VAL A 387 -27.31 -8.46 -9.60
C VAL A 387 -27.47 -9.13 -10.96
N ALA A 388 -26.60 -8.82 -11.93
CA ALA A 388 -26.64 -9.43 -13.25
C ALA A 388 -26.40 -10.96 -13.19
N LEU A 389 -25.41 -11.41 -12.42
CA LEU A 389 -25.09 -12.84 -12.27
C LEU A 389 -26.21 -13.62 -11.57
N ILE A 390 -26.78 -13.07 -10.50
CA ILE A 390 -27.92 -13.67 -9.79
C ILE A 390 -29.15 -13.71 -10.70
N THR A 391 -29.38 -12.65 -11.49
CA THR A 391 -30.51 -12.60 -12.44
C THR A 391 -30.35 -13.64 -13.56
N ILE A 392 -29.16 -13.76 -14.16
CA ILE A 392 -28.86 -14.80 -15.17
C ILE A 392 -29.10 -16.20 -14.58
N ARG A 393 -28.72 -16.40 -13.33
CA ARG A 393 -28.89 -17.66 -12.62
C ARG A 393 -30.37 -17.98 -12.33
N SER A 394 -31.14 -17.00 -11.88
CA SER A 394 -32.59 -17.11 -11.68
C SER A 394 -33.28 -17.50 -13.00
N LEU A 395 -32.90 -16.87 -14.12
CA LEU A 395 -33.40 -17.20 -15.46
C LEU A 395 -33.00 -18.62 -15.93
N ALA A 396 -31.89 -19.17 -15.42
CA ALA A 396 -31.43 -20.52 -15.74
C ALA A 396 -32.21 -21.62 -14.99
N GLY A 397 -33.24 -21.27 -14.20
CA GLY A 397 -34.14 -22.21 -13.53
C GLY A 397 -33.83 -22.46 -12.06
N ASP A 398 -32.99 -21.65 -11.42
CA ASP A 398 -32.79 -21.67 -9.97
C ASP A 398 -33.91 -20.83 -9.31
N SER A 399 -34.77 -21.45 -8.50
CA SER A 399 -35.92 -20.77 -7.88
C SER A 399 -35.47 -19.94 -6.66
N ILE A 400 -34.88 -18.79 -6.95
CA ILE A 400 -34.44 -17.79 -5.98
C ILE A 400 -35.50 -16.68 -5.96
N ALA A 401 -36.13 -16.41 -4.82
CA ALA A 401 -36.95 -15.22 -4.60
C ALA A 401 -36.09 -13.97 -4.78
N TRP A 402 -36.14 -13.42 -5.99
CA TRP A 402 -35.30 -12.32 -6.41
C TRP A 402 -36.12 -11.34 -7.25
N ASP A 403 -36.29 -10.12 -6.74
CA ASP A 403 -36.71 -8.99 -7.54
C ASP A 403 -35.47 -8.18 -7.95
N ALA A 404 -35.14 -8.23 -9.24
CA ALA A 404 -33.97 -7.54 -9.76
C ALA A 404 -34.09 -6.01 -9.66
N GLY A 405 -35.32 -5.46 -9.68
CA GLY A 405 -35.55 -4.03 -9.62
C GLY A 405 -35.26 -3.46 -8.24
N ASP A 406 -35.87 -4.07 -7.22
CA ASP A 406 -35.68 -3.66 -5.82
C ASP A 406 -34.23 -3.87 -5.39
N ALA A 407 -33.64 -5.02 -5.71
CA ALA A 407 -32.24 -5.28 -5.40
C ALA A 407 -31.30 -4.27 -6.07
N LEU A 408 -31.53 -3.90 -7.33
CA LEU A 408 -30.70 -2.90 -8.00
C LEU A 408 -30.82 -1.53 -7.33
N MET A 409 -32.02 -1.14 -6.89
CA MET A 409 -32.23 0.12 -6.17
C MET A 409 -31.52 0.11 -4.81
N ASP A 410 -31.68 -0.96 -4.04
CA ASP A 410 -31.10 -1.11 -2.70
C ASP A 410 -29.57 -1.11 -2.77
N HIS A 411 -29.01 -1.83 -3.74
CA HIS A 411 -27.58 -1.81 -4.02
C HIS A 411 -27.09 -0.43 -4.47
N THR A 412 -27.81 0.24 -5.38
CA THR A 412 -27.43 1.59 -5.82
C THR A 412 -27.36 2.56 -4.63
N LEU A 413 -28.33 2.51 -3.71
CA LEU A 413 -28.29 3.30 -2.49
C LEU A 413 -27.13 2.88 -1.57
N SER A 414 -26.89 1.58 -1.41
CA SER A 414 -25.75 1.02 -0.66
C SER A 414 -24.41 1.56 -1.18
N SER A 415 -24.25 1.71 -2.50
CA SER A 415 -23.04 2.27 -3.11
C SER A 415 -22.76 3.72 -2.66
N VAL A 416 -23.81 4.52 -2.47
CA VAL A 416 -23.69 5.91 -1.98
C VAL A 416 -23.25 5.92 -0.53
N TYR A 417 -23.88 5.10 0.33
CA TYR A 417 -23.47 4.94 1.72
C TYR A 417 -22.04 4.41 1.85
N THR A 418 -21.63 3.50 0.97
CA THR A 418 -20.26 2.98 0.87
C THR A 418 -19.27 4.10 0.56
N GLY A 419 -19.61 5.01 -0.35
CA GLY A 419 -18.79 6.20 -0.65
C GLY A 419 -18.62 7.14 0.56
N VAL A 420 -19.68 7.37 1.32
CA VAL A 420 -19.63 8.17 2.55
C VAL A 420 -18.78 7.47 3.62
N ALA A 421 -19.00 6.19 3.87
CA ALA A 421 -18.21 5.40 4.82
C ALA A 421 -16.73 5.36 4.43
N ALA A 422 -16.43 5.23 3.14
CA ALA A 422 -15.07 5.27 2.60
C ALA A 422 -14.34 6.58 2.90
N LEU A 423 -15.05 7.72 2.93
CA LEU A 423 -14.46 9.01 3.28
C LEU A 423 -13.91 8.98 4.70
N PHE A 424 -14.66 8.44 5.67
CA PHE A 424 -14.20 8.31 7.06
C PHE A 424 -13.08 7.27 7.20
N LEU A 425 -13.22 6.11 6.55
CA LEU A 425 -12.22 5.05 6.59
C LEU A 425 -10.89 5.46 5.93
N SER A 426 -10.93 6.38 4.95
CA SER A 426 -9.73 6.83 4.25
C SER A 426 -8.68 7.47 5.18
N PHE A 427 -9.12 8.18 6.22
CA PHE A 427 -8.21 8.77 7.22
C PHE A 427 -7.47 7.67 8.00
N ILE A 428 -8.18 6.62 8.39
CA ILE A 428 -7.62 5.46 9.09
C ILE A 428 -6.65 4.72 8.16
N PHE A 429 -7.05 4.47 6.89
CA PHE A 429 -6.18 3.80 5.92
C PHE A 429 -4.90 4.58 5.62
N PHE A 430 -4.95 5.92 5.55
CA PHE A 430 -3.74 6.72 5.37
C PHE A 430 -2.77 6.59 6.53
N ALA A 431 -3.27 6.64 7.77
CA ALA A 431 -2.44 6.41 8.95
C ALA A 431 -1.78 5.02 8.95
N LEU A 432 -2.47 4.01 8.40
CA LEU A 432 -2.00 2.63 8.34
C LEU A 432 -1.11 2.30 7.13
N THR A 433 -0.97 3.21 6.18
CA THR A 433 -0.17 3.01 4.96
C THR A 433 1.23 2.41 5.23
N PRO A 434 1.99 2.86 6.26
CA PRO A 434 3.29 2.26 6.59
C PRO A 434 3.18 0.80 7.03
N ALA A 435 2.14 0.44 7.80
CA ALA A 435 1.95 -0.91 8.33
C ALA A 435 1.68 -1.95 7.21
N PHE A 436 0.98 -1.54 6.14
CA PHE A 436 0.78 -2.38 4.96
C PHE A 436 2.07 -2.65 4.16
N GLY A 437 3.17 -1.98 4.49
CA GLY A 437 4.40 -1.99 3.69
C GLY A 437 4.24 -1.20 2.38
N PHE A 438 3.22 -0.35 2.29
CA PHE A 438 3.08 0.60 1.20
C PHE A 438 4.02 1.77 1.46
N HIS A 439 5.33 1.53 1.43
CA HIS A 439 6.28 2.62 1.55
C HIS A 439 5.99 3.62 0.44
N THR A 440 5.72 4.84 0.89
CA THR A 440 5.52 5.99 0.06
C THR A 440 6.67 6.06 -0.91
N VAL A 441 6.37 6.19 -2.21
CA VAL A 441 7.39 6.31 -3.25
C VAL A 441 8.36 7.37 -2.77
N ILE A 442 9.55 6.93 -2.35
CA ILE A 442 10.58 7.85 -1.95
C ILE A 442 10.86 8.64 -3.22
N ALA A 443 10.66 9.96 -3.16
CA ALA A 443 10.86 10.79 -4.33
C ALA A 443 12.30 10.61 -4.77
N THR A 444 12.53 9.88 -5.85
CA THR A 444 13.86 9.76 -6.43
C THR A 444 14.18 11.13 -7.01
N ARG A 445 15.21 11.78 -6.50
CA ARG A 445 15.65 13.08 -6.99
C ARG A 445 16.74 12.80 -8.01
N PHE A 446 16.70 13.46 -9.16
CA PHE A 446 17.81 13.40 -10.12
C PHE A 446 18.75 14.56 -9.86
N ALA A 447 20.05 14.29 -9.69
CA ALA A 447 21.06 15.33 -9.66
C ALA A 447 21.56 15.58 -11.09
N ARG A 448 21.59 16.85 -11.51
CA ARG A 448 22.11 17.26 -12.83
C ARG A 448 23.27 18.24 -12.66
N HIS A 449 24.31 18.11 -13.49
CA HIS A 449 25.29 19.17 -13.71
C HIS A 449 24.81 20.10 -14.84
N ILE A 450 24.63 21.38 -14.56
CA ILE A 450 24.45 22.40 -15.61
C ILE A 450 25.85 22.75 -16.10
N LYS A 451 26.13 22.54 -17.39
CA LYS A 451 27.34 23.07 -18.03
C LYS A 451 27.11 24.52 -18.42
#